data_AF-A0A1E2URA6-F1
#
_entry.id   AF-A0A1E2URA6-F1
#
_cell.length_a   1.000
_cell.length_b   1.000
_cell.length_c   1.000
_cell.angle_alpha   90.00
_cell.angle_beta   90.00
_cell.angle_gamma   90.00
#
_symmetry.space_group_name_H-M   'P 1'
#
loop_
_entity.id
_entity.type
_entity.pdbx_description
1 polymer ?
#
loop_
_entity_poly.entity_id
_entity_poly.type
_entity_poly.pdbx_seq_one_letter_code
_entity_poly.pdbx_strand_id
1 'polypeptide(L)'
;MKWFKYILRRFAYNASRIYLTVICLPTKFGRGEDVCREFTASHDYGAGTGAYMRGNYLKCYEILSPYQELEDDYVYGGIKYQLALLFYYGHGVTLNRGMANKLFEESAALGWDDAQKYLSQFNGAHRTRT
;
A
#
# COMPACT_ATOMS: atom_id res chain seq x y z
N MET A 1 0.31 -38.51 -49.86
CA MET A 1 0.91 -37.38 -49.09
C MET A 1 -0.10 -36.44 -48.40
N LYS A 2 -1.36 -36.85 -48.12
CA LYS A 2 -2.33 -36.01 -47.37
C LYS A 2 -2.15 -36.12 -45.84
N TRP A 3 -1.75 -37.28 -45.35
CA TRP A 3 -1.52 -37.59 -43.93
C TRP A 3 -0.38 -36.75 -43.31
N PHE A 4 0.70 -36.52 -44.05
CA PHE A 4 1.83 -35.70 -43.59
C PHE A 4 1.44 -34.21 -43.39
N LYS A 5 0.61 -33.67 -44.29
CA LYS A 5 0.04 -32.31 -44.14
C LYS A 5 -0.88 -32.18 -42.92
N TYR A 6 -1.62 -33.25 -42.60
CA TYR A 6 -2.47 -33.30 -41.41
C TYR A 6 -1.65 -33.29 -40.11
N ILE A 7 -0.56 -34.06 -40.07
CA ILE A 7 0.36 -34.09 -38.92
C ILE A 7 1.01 -32.72 -38.71
N LEU A 8 1.52 -32.08 -39.77
CA LEU A 8 2.11 -30.74 -39.70
C LEU A 8 1.11 -29.68 -39.21
N ARG A 9 -0.13 -29.70 -39.70
CA ARG A 9 -1.19 -28.79 -39.20
C ARG A 9 -1.50 -29.03 -37.71
N ARG A 10 -1.53 -30.29 -37.27
CA ARG A 10 -1.80 -30.64 -35.87
C ARG A 10 -0.66 -30.19 -34.95
N PHE A 11 0.60 -30.30 -35.39
CA PHE A 11 1.74 -29.75 -34.66
C PHE A 11 1.71 -28.22 -34.59
N ALA A 12 1.40 -27.53 -35.69
CA ALA A 12 1.26 -26.07 -35.69
C ALA A 12 0.13 -25.58 -34.76
N TYR A 13 -1.01 -26.30 -34.74
CA TYR A 13 -2.12 -26.01 -33.83
C TYR A 13 -1.76 -26.27 -32.36
N ASN A 14 -1.08 -27.38 -32.06
CA ASN A 14 -0.65 -27.66 -30.70
C ASN A 14 0.43 -26.68 -30.22
N ALA A 15 1.37 -26.29 -31.08
CA ALA A 15 2.41 -25.31 -30.75
C ALA A 15 1.84 -23.92 -30.47
N SER A 16 0.90 -23.45 -31.29
CA SER A 16 0.19 -22.19 -31.05
C SER A 16 -0.65 -22.21 -29.77
N ARG A 17 -1.29 -23.34 -29.46
CA ARG A 17 -2.04 -23.51 -28.21
C ARG A 17 -1.14 -23.49 -26.98
N ILE A 18 0.01 -24.18 -27.04
CA ILE A 18 1.03 -24.16 -25.96
C ILE A 18 1.56 -22.74 -25.77
N TYR A 19 1.89 -22.03 -26.86
CA TYR A 19 2.36 -20.66 -26.82
C TYR A 19 1.36 -19.71 -26.14
N LEU A 20 0.07 -19.77 -26.52
CA LEU A 20 -0.98 -18.98 -25.88
C LEU A 20 -1.16 -19.33 -24.39
N THR A 21 -1.06 -20.61 -24.02
CA THR A 21 -1.16 -20.99 -22.61
C THR A 21 0.03 -20.49 -21.78
N VAL A 22 1.24 -20.48 -22.34
CA VAL A 22 2.44 -19.98 -21.65
C VAL A 22 2.40 -18.46 -21.49
N ILE A 23 1.84 -17.72 -22.45
CA ILE A 23 1.65 -16.26 -22.33
C ILE A 23 0.55 -15.90 -21.32
N CYS A 24 -0.55 -16.66 -21.31
CA CYS A 24 -1.69 -16.38 -20.43
C CYS A 24 -1.55 -16.96 -19.01
N LEU A 25 -0.60 -17.87 -18.77
CA LEU A 25 -0.32 -18.40 -17.44
C LEU A 25 0.17 -17.33 -16.44
N PRO A 26 1.18 -16.49 -16.77
CA PRO A 26 1.68 -15.48 -15.84
C PRO A 26 0.65 -14.39 -15.53
N THR A 27 -0.26 -14.06 -16.46
CA THR A 27 -1.37 -13.12 -16.18
C THR A 27 -2.38 -13.69 -15.17
N LYS A 28 -2.44 -15.01 -15.00
CA LYS A 28 -3.29 -15.66 -13.99
C LYS A 28 -2.59 -15.85 -12.63
N PHE A 29 -1.28 -15.63 -12.55
CA PHE A 29 -0.48 -15.91 -11.35
C PHE A 29 -0.51 -14.80 -10.30
N GLY A 30 -1.57 -13.98 -10.26
CA GLY A 30 -1.87 -13.05 -9.16
C GLY A 30 -0.99 -11.80 -9.05
N ARG A 31 0.18 -11.77 -9.70
CA ARG A 31 1.12 -10.63 -9.64
C ARG A 31 0.55 -9.28 -10.13
N GLY A 32 -0.54 -9.30 -10.89
CA GLY A 32 -1.24 -8.08 -11.30
C GLY A 32 -2.13 -7.48 -10.21
N GLU A 33 -2.65 -8.30 -9.28
CA GLU A 33 -3.51 -7.81 -8.20
C GLU A 33 -2.72 -7.00 -7.18
N ASP A 34 -1.50 -7.45 -6.83
CA ASP A 34 -0.63 -6.76 -5.88
C ASP A 34 -0.20 -5.39 -6.41
N VAL A 35 0.22 -5.31 -7.68
CA VAL A 35 0.59 -4.05 -8.35
C VAL A 35 -0.58 -3.07 -8.40
N CYS A 36 -1.80 -3.58 -8.65
CA CYS A 36 -3.00 -2.74 -8.63
C CYS A 36 -3.29 -2.22 -7.21
N ARG A 37 -3.07 -3.02 -6.16
CA ARG A 37 -3.27 -2.62 -4.76
C ARG A 37 -2.31 -1.52 -4.33
N GLU A 38 -1.01 -1.67 -4.63
CA GLU A 38 0.00 -0.65 -4.36
C GLU A 38 -0.33 0.68 -5.06
N PHE A 39 -0.77 0.61 -6.33
CA PHE A 39 -1.16 1.78 -7.08
C PHE A 39 -2.38 2.48 -6.46
N THR A 40 -3.39 1.73 -6.04
CA THR A 40 -4.55 2.29 -5.33
C THR A 40 -4.17 2.93 -4.00
N ALA A 41 -3.28 2.30 -3.22
CA ALA A 41 -2.81 2.85 -1.96
C ALA A 41 -2.04 4.16 -2.16
N SER A 42 -1.20 4.26 -3.19
CA SER A 42 -0.46 5.49 -3.53
C SER A 42 -1.41 6.63 -3.96
N HIS A 43 -2.41 6.31 -4.79
CA HIS A 43 -3.45 7.26 -5.20
C HIS A 43 -4.22 7.80 -3.98
N ASP A 44 -4.65 6.90 -3.09
CA ASP A 44 -5.45 7.24 -1.92
C ASP A 44 -4.64 7.99 -0.86
N TYR A 45 -3.36 7.66 -0.71
CA TYR A 45 -2.43 8.44 0.10
C TYR A 45 -2.34 9.90 -0.37
N GLY A 46 -2.22 10.11 -1.69
CA GLY A 46 -2.23 11.45 -2.28
C GLY A 46 -3.57 12.17 -2.06
N ALA A 47 -4.69 11.46 -2.27
CA ALA A 47 -6.04 12.01 -2.06
C ALA A 47 -6.30 12.40 -0.59
N GLY A 48 -5.89 11.55 0.35
CA GLY A 48 -5.95 11.78 1.79
C GLY A 48 -5.10 12.97 2.22
N THR A 49 -3.84 13.02 1.76
CA THR A 49 -2.94 14.16 2.01
C THR A 49 -3.54 15.48 1.50
N GLY A 50 -4.12 15.47 0.29
CA GLY A 50 -4.83 16.62 -0.24
C GLY A 50 -6.07 17.00 0.58
N ALA A 51 -6.83 16.04 1.12
CA ALA A 51 -7.95 16.31 2.01
C ALA A 51 -7.49 16.93 3.35
N TYR A 52 -6.38 16.45 3.90
CA TYR A 52 -5.75 17.00 5.09
C TYR A 52 -5.32 18.46 4.90
N MET A 53 -4.64 18.78 3.79
CA MET A 53 -4.21 20.14 3.46
C MET A 53 -5.39 21.10 3.27
N ARG A 54 -6.55 20.60 2.81
CA ARG A 54 -7.80 21.36 2.69
C ARG A 54 -8.56 21.51 4.02
N GLY A 55 -8.05 20.94 5.12
CA GLY A 55 -8.71 20.95 6.43
C GLY A 55 -9.89 19.97 6.54
N ASN A 56 -10.13 19.12 5.54
CA ASN A 56 -11.17 18.10 5.60
C ASN A 56 -10.61 16.81 6.21
N TYR A 57 -10.43 16.83 7.53
CA TYR A 57 -9.78 15.77 8.28
C TYR A 57 -10.62 14.48 8.38
N LEU A 58 -11.96 14.61 8.47
CA LEU A 58 -12.85 13.45 8.49
C LEU A 58 -12.71 12.65 7.19
N LYS A 59 -12.74 13.33 6.04
CA LYS A 59 -12.55 12.68 4.74
C LYS A 59 -11.15 12.08 4.60
N CYS A 60 -10.13 12.74 5.13
CA CYS A 60 -8.77 12.17 5.18
C CYS A 60 -8.77 10.83 5.93
N TYR A 61 -9.39 10.79 7.12
CA TYR A 61 -9.52 9.56 7.89
C TYR A 61 -10.31 8.48 7.14
N GLU A 62 -11.45 8.82 6.54
CA GLU A 62 -12.27 7.87 5.78
C GLU A 62 -11.52 7.22 4.62
N ILE A 63 -10.68 7.98 3.92
CA ILE A 63 -9.87 7.47 2.80
C ILE A 63 -8.76 6.55 3.32
N LEU A 64 -8.14 6.89 4.45
CA LEU A 64 -6.94 6.20 4.94
C LEU A 64 -7.23 5.06 5.94
N SER A 65 -8.39 5.07 6.60
CA SER A 65 -8.76 4.07 7.62
C SER A 65 -8.73 2.61 7.14
N PRO A 66 -9.05 2.27 5.88
CA PRO A 66 -8.96 0.88 5.41
C PRO A 66 -7.53 0.33 5.42
N TYR A 67 -6.53 1.21 5.35
CA TYR A 67 -5.12 0.85 5.28
C TYR A 67 -4.46 0.72 6.65
N GLN A 68 -5.19 0.94 7.75
CA GLN A 68 -4.64 0.95 9.10
C GLN A 68 -4.10 -0.42 9.53
N GLU A 69 -4.78 -1.50 9.15
CA GLU A 69 -4.44 -2.88 9.56
C GLU A 69 -3.53 -3.61 8.55
N LEU A 70 -3.20 -2.98 7.42
CA LEU A 70 -2.35 -3.58 6.40
C LEU A 70 -0.87 -3.45 6.79
N GLU A 71 -0.15 -4.57 6.77
CA GLU A 71 1.29 -4.64 6.94
C GLU A 71 1.92 -4.83 5.56
N ASP A 72 2.39 -3.75 4.95
CA ASP A 72 2.98 -3.77 3.61
C ASP A 72 4.00 -2.61 3.44
N ASP A 73 4.60 -2.55 2.26
CA ASP A 73 5.66 -1.67 1.73
C ASP A 73 5.73 -0.19 2.19
N TYR A 74 6.78 0.51 1.74
CA TYR A 74 7.09 1.92 2.02
C TYR A 74 5.90 2.91 1.91
N VAL A 75 4.97 2.72 0.96
CA VAL A 75 3.80 3.59 0.78
C VAL A 75 2.90 3.59 2.02
N TYR A 76 2.76 2.45 2.68
CA TYR A 76 1.97 2.31 3.91
C TYR A 76 2.63 3.05 5.08
N GLY A 77 3.96 3.23 5.04
CA GLY A 77 4.68 4.08 5.98
C GLY A 77 4.13 5.50 6.00
N GLY A 78 3.94 6.11 4.82
CA GLY A 78 3.35 7.45 4.70
C GLY A 78 1.89 7.51 5.16
N ILE A 79 1.09 6.49 4.84
CA ILE A 79 -0.31 6.40 5.28
C ILE A 79 -0.42 6.30 6.81
N LYS A 80 0.36 5.42 7.43
CA LYS A 80 0.40 5.26 8.90
C LYS A 80 0.87 6.52 9.59
N TYR A 81 1.85 7.23 9.04
CA TYR A 81 2.28 8.55 9.53
C TYR A 81 1.13 9.56 9.50
N GLN A 82 0.39 9.61 8.41
CA GLN A 82 -0.72 10.55 8.26
C GLN A 82 -1.89 10.24 9.21
N LEU A 83 -2.22 8.96 9.39
CA LEU A 83 -3.19 8.51 10.40
C LEU A 83 -2.71 8.85 11.82
N ALA A 84 -1.43 8.67 12.11
CA ALA A 84 -0.83 9.03 13.40
C ALA A 84 -1.01 10.52 13.70
N LEU A 85 -0.81 11.40 12.72
CA LEU A 85 -1.07 12.84 12.87
C LEU A 85 -2.54 13.14 13.18
N LEU A 86 -3.48 12.47 12.51
CA LEU A 86 -4.92 12.63 12.79
C LEU A 86 -5.25 12.28 14.25
N PHE A 87 -4.73 11.15 14.76
CA PHE A 87 -4.93 10.75 16.15
C PHE A 87 -4.17 11.61 17.16
N TYR A 88 -2.98 12.10 16.80
CA TYR A 88 -2.15 12.95 17.66
C TYR A 88 -2.80 14.31 17.92
N TYR A 89 -3.33 14.93 16.87
CA TYR A 89 -3.99 16.23 16.94
C TYR A 89 -5.50 16.13 17.22
N GLY A 90 -6.11 14.95 17.10
CA GLY A 90 -7.56 14.79 17.20
C GLY A 90 -8.31 15.43 16.02
N HIS A 91 -7.73 15.37 14.83
CA HIS A 91 -8.28 15.97 13.62
C HIS A 91 -9.24 14.99 12.94
N GLY A 92 -10.54 15.27 12.99
CA GLY A 92 -11.57 14.41 12.41
C GLY A 92 -11.81 13.08 13.15
N VAL A 93 -11.00 12.79 14.18
CA VAL A 93 -11.07 11.61 15.04
C VAL A 93 -10.84 11.99 16.50
N THR A 94 -11.22 11.11 17.43
CA THR A 94 -10.93 11.30 18.86
C THR A 94 -9.43 11.28 19.11
N LEU A 95 -8.93 12.29 19.84
CA LEU A 95 -7.51 12.39 20.20
C LEU A 95 -7.07 11.13 20.97
N ASN A 96 -6.06 10.44 20.44
CA ASN A 96 -5.50 9.24 21.05
C ASN A 96 -3.99 9.19 20.82
N ARG A 97 -3.22 9.70 21.78
CA ARG A 97 -1.76 9.75 21.69
C ARG A 97 -1.10 8.37 21.75
N GLY A 98 -1.70 7.42 22.47
CA GLY A 98 -1.17 6.05 22.54
C GLY A 98 -1.23 5.37 21.17
N MET A 99 -2.38 5.48 20.51
CA MET A 99 -2.56 4.96 19.15
C MET A 99 -1.70 5.70 18.13
N ALA A 100 -1.58 7.03 18.25
CA ALA A 100 -0.69 7.82 17.39
C ALA A 100 0.77 7.37 17.50
N ASN A 101 1.30 7.21 18.71
CA ASN A 101 2.69 6.77 18.91
C ASN A 101 2.94 5.38 18.33
N LYS A 102 2.00 4.44 18.51
CA LYS A 102 2.10 3.11 17.89
C LYS A 102 2.19 3.20 16.36
N LEU A 103 1.33 4.02 15.74
CA LEU A 103 1.35 4.22 14.28
C LEU A 103 2.63 4.92 13.80
N PHE A 104 3.19 5.84 14.59
CA PHE A 104 4.50 6.45 14.29
C PHE A 104 5.65 5.43 14.36
N GLU A 105 5.62 4.53 15.34
CA GLU A 105 6.59 3.42 15.46
C GLU A 105 6.52 2.47 14.26
N GLU A 106 5.32 2.06 13.87
CA GLU A 106 5.11 1.22 12.68
C GLU A 106 5.56 1.92 11.39
N SER A 107 5.23 3.21 11.24
CA SER A 107 5.64 4.00 10.08
C SER A 107 7.17 4.15 9.99
N ALA A 108 7.84 4.36 11.13
CA ALA A 108 9.30 4.46 11.17
C ALA A 108 9.98 3.10 10.89
N ALA A 109 9.38 1.99 11.32
CA ALA A 109 9.83 0.64 11.03
C ALA A 109 9.76 0.32 9.52
N LEU A 110 8.78 0.89 8.81
CA LEU A 110 8.68 0.84 7.34
C LEU A 110 9.66 1.78 6.62
N GLY A 111 10.50 2.52 7.35
CA GLY A 111 11.53 3.38 6.78
C GLY A 111 11.05 4.79 6.42
N TRP A 112 9.91 5.26 6.94
CA TRP A 112 9.43 6.61 6.66
C TRP A 112 10.23 7.67 7.42
N ASP A 113 10.98 8.52 6.69
CA ASP A 113 11.91 9.50 7.26
C ASP A 113 11.26 10.46 8.26
N ASP A 114 10.04 10.93 7.98
CA ASP A 114 9.36 11.89 8.86
C ASP A 114 8.86 11.24 10.16
N ALA A 115 8.53 9.94 10.12
CA ALA A 115 8.22 9.18 11.30
C ALA A 115 9.48 8.93 12.14
N GLN A 116 10.61 8.60 11.50
CA GLN A 116 11.90 8.44 12.19
C GLN A 116 12.37 9.74 12.86
N LYS A 117 12.20 10.89 12.19
CA LYS A 117 12.47 12.21 12.78
C LYS A 117 11.54 12.48 13.95
N TYR A 118 10.25 12.19 13.82
CA TYR A 118 9.29 12.32 14.91
C TYR A 118 9.74 11.48 16.11
N LEU A 119 10.01 10.18 15.94
CA LEU A 119 10.48 9.34 17.05
C LEU A 119 11.83 9.83 17.61
N SER A 120 12.75 10.31 16.79
CA SER A 120 14.01 10.84 17.30
C SER A 120 13.81 12.07 18.21
N GLN A 121 12.86 12.94 17.85
CA GLN A 121 12.52 14.13 18.64
C GLN A 121 11.69 13.81 19.89
N PHE A 122 10.80 12.81 19.81
CA PHE A 122 9.85 12.47 20.87
C PHE A 122 10.28 11.30 21.78
N ASN A 123 11.07 10.33 21.28
CA ASN A 123 11.65 9.18 22.01
C ASN A 123 13.14 9.35 22.37
N GLY A 124 13.77 10.48 22.03
CA GLY A 124 15.10 10.81 22.56
C GLY A 124 15.11 10.86 24.10
N ALA A 125 16.26 10.58 24.72
CA ALA A 125 16.52 10.34 26.15
C ALA A 125 16.05 11.40 27.19
N HIS A 126 15.16 12.34 26.83
CA HIS A 126 14.74 13.45 27.69
C HIS A 126 13.24 13.65 27.88
N ARG A 127 12.33 12.77 27.43
CA ARG A 127 10.88 12.98 27.68
C ARG A 127 10.04 11.72 27.94
N THR A 128 10.48 10.86 28.84
CA THR A 128 9.52 10.25 29.79
C THR A 128 9.17 11.29 30.85
N ARG A 129 8.37 12.29 30.46
CA ARG A 129 7.72 13.20 31.42
C ARG A 129 6.22 13.22 31.14
N THR A 130 5.62 12.04 31.33
CA THR A 130 4.22 11.87 31.71
C THR A 130 4.22 11.35 33.13
#